data_AF-A0A2Z3IRV6-F1
#
_entry.id   AF-A0A2Z3IRV6-F1
#
_cell.length_a   1.000
_cell.length_b   1.000
_cell.length_c   1.000
_cell.angle_alpha   90.00
_cell.angle_beta   90.00
_cell.angle_gamma   90.00
#
_symmetry.space_group_name_H-M   'P 1'
#
loop_
_entity.id
_entity.type
_entity.pdbx_description
1 polymer ?
#
loop_
_entity_poly.entity_id
_entity_poly.type
_entity_poly.pdbx_seq_one_letter_code
_entity_poly.pdbx_strand_id
1 'polypeptide(L)'
;MKLDRTNTPITVQSSTVELGEALPAYARNGVQRAAGKYFGQLSGAAVYFSREGGSYRCTVNMQMGALRIVTGEAIAPDCHKAFDAALEKAAKQLRRRKRALRDNKPIGPVKDALLREGLHMGTERK
;
A
#
# COMPACT_ATOMS: atom_id res chain seq x y z
N MET A 1 7.90 -9.92 30.80
CA MET A 1 8.92 -9.81 29.73
C MET A 1 8.58 -8.60 28.88
N LYS A 2 9.46 -7.59 28.86
CA LYS A 2 9.29 -6.36 28.08
C LYS A 2 9.47 -6.71 26.60
N LEU A 3 8.45 -6.49 25.76
CA LEU A 3 8.64 -6.50 24.31
C LEU A 3 9.39 -5.22 23.94
N ASP A 4 10.72 -5.27 24.04
CA ASP A 4 11.57 -4.38 23.26
C ASP A 4 11.66 -4.96 21.85
N ARG A 5 10.90 -4.40 20.91
CA ARG A 5 11.14 -4.59 19.47
C ARG A 5 10.89 -3.26 18.76
N THR A 6 11.80 -2.32 18.99
CA THR A 6 12.02 -1.14 18.12
C THR A 6 12.79 -1.50 16.84
N ASN A 7 13.06 -2.79 16.60
CA ASN A 7 13.57 -3.25 15.33
C ASN A 7 12.40 -3.35 14.34
N THR A 8 12.14 -2.29 13.58
CA THR A 8 11.31 -2.36 12.37
C THR A 8 12.20 -2.94 11.26
N PRO A 9 12.12 -4.24 10.92
CA PRO A 9 12.95 -4.80 9.87
C PRO A 9 12.50 -4.20 8.53
N ILE A 10 13.33 -3.32 7.96
CA ILE A 10 13.20 -2.85 6.58
C ILE A 10 14.21 -3.64 5.74
N THR A 11 13.74 -4.74 5.17
CA THR A 11 14.54 -5.63 4.34
C THR A 11 14.51 -5.13 2.90
N VAL A 12 15.67 -4.92 2.28
CA VAL A 12 15.76 -4.64 0.85
C VAL A 12 16.48 -5.83 0.21
N GLN A 13 15.84 -6.49 -0.74
CA GLN A 13 16.38 -7.64 -1.45
C GLN A 13 16.45 -7.34 -2.94
N SER A 14 17.56 -7.73 -3.57
CA SER A 14 17.71 -7.81 -5.02
C SER A 14 18.17 -9.19 -5.41
N SER A 15 17.55 -9.76 -6.45
CA SER A 15 17.96 -11.05 -6.98
C SER A 15 18.84 -10.94 -8.23
N THR A 16 18.64 -9.91 -9.05
CA THR A 16 19.28 -9.80 -10.39
C THR A 16 19.75 -8.38 -10.69
N VAL A 17 19.72 -7.50 -9.70
CA VAL A 17 20.14 -6.10 -9.83
C VAL A 17 21.23 -5.84 -8.81
N GLU A 18 22.35 -5.29 -9.27
CA GLU A 18 23.35 -4.67 -8.39
C GLU A 18 22.79 -3.34 -7.90
N LEU A 19 21.98 -3.42 -6.84
CA LEU A 19 21.55 -2.25 -6.09
C LEU A 19 22.77 -1.82 -5.26
N GLY A 20 23.64 -0.96 -5.78
CA GLY A 20 24.65 -0.30 -4.92
C GLY A 20 23.98 0.32 -3.68
N GLU A 21 24.74 0.58 -2.60
CA GLU A 21 24.17 1.02 -1.31
C GLU A 21 23.23 2.24 -1.36
N ALA A 22 23.36 3.08 -2.40
CA ALA A 22 22.51 4.24 -2.61
C ALA A 22 21.03 3.89 -2.81
N LEU A 23 20.70 2.81 -3.52
CA LEU A 23 19.31 2.47 -3.84
C LEU A 23 18.55 1.89 -2.63
N PRO A 24 19.11 0.94 -1.85
CA PRO A 24 18.51 0.50 -0.59
C PRO A 24 18.30 1.65 0.39
N ALA A 25 19.26 2.58 0.50
CA ALA A 25 19.12 3.76 1.35
C ALA A 25 17.95 4.66 0.89
N TYR A 26 17.83 4.91 -0.42
CA TYR A 26 16.71 5.66 -1.00
C TYR A 26 15.36 4.96 -0.75
N ALA A 27 15.29 3.65 -0.99
CA ALA A 27 14.09 2.86 -0.79
C ALA A 27 13.65 2.86 0.68
N ARG A 28 14.59 2.64 1.61
CA ARG A 28 14.36 2.72 3.06
C ARG A 28 13.78 4.07 3.46
N ASN A 29 14.38 5.16 2.98
CA ASN A 29 13.92 6.52 3.30
C ASN A 29 12.51 6.80 2.72
N GLY A 30 12.25 6.37 1.48
CA GLY A 30 10.94 6.48 0.84
C GLY A 30 9.85 5.71 1.58
N VAL A 31 10.14 4.46 1.98
CA VAL A 31 9.23 3.63 2.78
C VAL A 31 8.97 4.27 4.15
N GLN A 32 10.01 4.77 4.82
CA GLN A 32 9.88 5.43 6.12
C GLN A 32 9.02 6.70 6.04
N ARG A 33 9.21 7.53 5.01
CA ARG A 33 8.35 8.70 4.73
C ARG A 33 6.89 8.30 4.48
N ALA A 34 6.66 7.29 3.64
CA ALA A 34 5.31 6.82 3.35
C ALA A 34 4.62 6.25 4.60
N ALA A 35 5.34 5.46 5.39
CA ALA A 35 4.83 4.88 6.63
C ALA A 35 4.47 5.97 7.66
N GLY A 36 5.35 6.96 7.85
CA GLY A 36 5.11 8.11 8.72
C GLY A 36 3.88 8.93 8.30
N LYS A 37 3.65 9.10 6.99
CA LYS A 37 2.52 9.87 6.46
C LYS A 37 1.15 9.24 6.72
N TYR A 38 1.05 7.91 6.79
CA TYR A 38 -0.26 7.24 6.82
C TYR A 38 -0.63 6.58 8.14
N PHE A 39 0.32 5.94 8.84
CA PHE A 39 0.02 5.09 9.98
C PHE A 39 0.94 5.25 11.20
N GLY A 40 2.11 5.88 11.08
CA GLY A 40 2.99 6.20 12.22
C GLY A 40 3.62 5.00 12.95
N GLN A 41 3.10 3.78 12.79
CA GLN A 41 3.66 2.53 13.32
C GLN A 41 3.86 1.50 12.20
N LEU A 42 5.08 1.43 11.68
CA LEU A 42 5.52 0.41 10.74
C LEU A 42 6.00 -0.81 11.54
N SER A 43 5.36 -1.96 11.32
CA SER A 43 5.76 -3.22 11.97
C SER A 43 6.92 -3.87 11.21
N GLY A 44 6.89 -3.79 9.88
CA GLY A 44 7.97 -4.26 9.02
C GLY A 44 7.73 -3.87 7.57
N ALA A 45 8.79 -3.80 6.78
CA ALA A 45 8.69 -3.60 5.35
C ALA A 45 9.73 -4.43 4.61
N ALA A 46 9.38 -4.92 3.43
CA ALA A 46 10.28 -5.60 2.53
C ALA A 46 10.18 -4.99 1.14
N VAL A 47 11.30 -4.61 0.55
CA VAL A 47 11.36 -4.13 -0.83
C VAL A 47 12.18 -5.12 -1.64
N TYR A 48 11.58 -5.60 -2.72
CA TYR A 48 12.16 -6.54 -3.66
C TYR A 48 12.38 -5.85 -4.99
N PHE A 49 13.61 -5.87 -5.48
CA PHE A 49 13.95 -5.42 -6.82
C PHE A 49 14.35 -6.62 -7.68
N SER A 50 13.75 -6.70 -8.86
CA SER A 50 14.06 -7.69 -9.88
C SER A 50 14.26 -7.00 -11.22
N ARG A 51 15.10 -7.57 -12.07
CA ARG A 51 15.30 -7.10 -13.44
C ARG A 51 14.64 -8.09 -14.38
N GLU A 52 13.71 -7.61 -15.22
CA GLU A 52 13.14 -8.37 -16.32
C GLU A 52 13.58 -7.74 -17.64
N GLY A 53 14.63 -8.32 -18.22
CA GLY A 53 15.19 -7.87 -19.50
C GLY A 53 15.66 -6.41 -19.46
N GLY A 54 14.96 -5.56 -20.21
CA GLY A 54 15.21 -4.11 -20.32
C GLY A 54 14.42 -3.25 -19.31
N SER A 55 13.67 -3.85 -18.39
CA SER A 55 12.88 -3.13 -17.39
C SER A 55 13.17 -3.62 -15.96
N TYR A 56 12.89 -2.76 -15.00
CA TYR A 56 13.03 -3.02 -13.57
C TYR A 56 11.67 -3.22 -12.92
N ARG A 57 11.53 -4.31 -12.20
CA ARG A 57 10.36 -4.65 -11.39
C ARG A 57 10.69 -4.36 -9.92
N CYS A 58 9.84 -3.55 -9.29
CA CYS A 58 9.92 -3.26 -7.86
C CYS A 58 8.64 -3.75 -7.17
N THR A 59 8.80 -4.55 -6.13
CA THR A 59 7.73 -5.03 -5.27
C THR A 59 7.97 -4.52 -3.85
N VAL A 60 7.03 -3.73 -3.33
CA VAL A 60 7.10 -3.12 -2.01
C VAL A 60 6.03 -3.74 -1.13
N ASN A 61 6.46 -4.39 -0.05
CA ASN A 61 5.61 -5.01 0.94
C ASN A 61 5.72 -4.24 2.25
N MET A 62 4.61 -3.80 2.80
CA MET A 62 4.56 -3.07 4.07
C MET A 62 3.56 -3.72 5.01
N GLN A 63 3.98 -3.95 6.24
CA GLN A 63 3.15 -4.42 7.34
C GLN A 63 3.04 -3.34 8.41
N MET A 64 1.82 -3.04 8.84
CA MET A 64 1.56 -1.99 9.83
C MET A 64 0.75 -2.57 10.99
N GLY A 65 1.33 -2.58 12.18
CA GLY A 65 0.76 -3.22 13.37
C GLY A 65 0.24 -4.65 13.09
N ALA A 66 -1.02 -4.89 13.46
CA ALA A 66 -1.74 -6.16 13.26
C ALA A 66 -2.44 -6.29 11.89
N LEU A 67 -2.22 -5.34 10.97
CA LEU A 67 -2.87 -5.36 9.66
C LEU A 67 -2.19 -6.34 8.71
N ARG A 68 -2.99 -6.97 7.85
CA ARG A 68 -2.48 -7.81 6.76
C ARG A 68 -1.50 -6.99 5.89
N ILE A 69 -0.40 -7.64 5.51
CA ILE A 69 0.65 -7.07 4.66
C ILE A 69 0.02 -6.46 3.40
N VAL A 70 0.50 -5.27 3.03
CA VAL A 70 0.10 -4.55 1.84
C VAL A 70 1.24 -4.62 0.85
N THR A 71 0.94 -5.09 -0.34
CA THR A 71 1.91 -5.27 -1.42
C THR A 71 1.59 -4.32 -2.56
N GLY A 72 2.62 -3.68 -3.10
CA GLY A 72 2.55 -2.79 -4.24
C GLY A 72 3.65 -3.13 -5.23
N GLU A 73 3.28 -3.46 -6.46
CA GLU A 73 4.23 -3.90 -7.50
C GLU A 73 4.16 -3.00 -8.72
N ALA A 74 5.31 -2.62 -9.24
CA ALA A 74 5.40 -1.85 -10.48
C ALA A 74 6.61 -2.25 -11.31
N ILE A 75 6.49 -2.03 -12.62
CA ILE A 75 7.53 -2.29 -13.60
C ILE A 75 7.78 -0.97 -14.31
N ALA A 76 9.04 -0.56 -14.42
CA ALA A 76 9.42 0.65 -15.13
C ALA A 76 10.82 0.48 -15.76
N PRO A 77 11.16 1.24 -16.81
CA PRO A 77 12.50 1.22 -17.41
C PRO A 77 13.60 1.75 -16.47
N ASP A 78 13.24 2.48 -15.40
CA ASP A 78 14.16 3.03 -14.40
C ASP A 78 13.85 2.47 -13.00
N CYS A 79 14.89 2.11 -12.23
CA CYS A 79 14.75 1.64 -10.84
C CYS A 79 13.98 2.63 -9.95
N HIS A 80 14.28 3.93 -10.07
CA HIS A 80 13.63 4.98 -9.27
C HIS A 80 12.14 5.10 -9.60
N LYS A 81 11.78 5.09 -10.90
CA LYS A 81 10.38 5.14 -11.33
C LYS A 81 9.61 3.89 -10.91
N ALA A 82 10.25 2.71 -10.98
CA ALA A 82 9.64 1.46 -10.53
C ALA A 82 9.34 1.52 -9.03
N PHE A 83 10.27 2.05 -8.23
CA PHE A 83 10.06 2.25 -6.80
C PHE A 83 8.93 3.24 -6.50
N ASP A 84 8.93 4.42 -7.11
CA ASP A 84 7.89 5.43 -6.87
C ASP A 84 6.50 4.90 -7.25
N ALA A 85 6.38 4.21 -8.39
CA ALA A 85 5.12 3.60 -8.82
C ALA A 85 4.67 2.47 -7.88
N ALA A 86 5.60 1.64 -7.39
CA ALA A 86 5.29 0.59 -6.41
C ALA A 86 4.85 1.19 -5.06
N LEU A 87 5.52 2.26 -4.62
CA LEU A 87 5.20 3.00 -3.41
C LEU A 87 3.82 3.66 -3.50
N GLU A 88 3.46 4.25 -4.64
CA GLU A 88 2.16 4.85 -4.87
C GLU A 88 1.04 3.81 -4.80
N LYS A 89 1.23 2.63 -5.43
CA LYS A 89 0.29 1.51 -5.35
C LYS A 89 0.11 1.02 -3.93
N ALA A 90 1.22 0.83 -3.20
CA ALA A 90 1.17 0.45 -1.79
C ALA A 90 0.41 1.50 -0.97
N ALA A 91 0.72 2.79 -1.13
CA ALA A 91 0.04 3.89 -0.45
C ALA A 91 -1.47 3.95 -0.76
N LYS A 92 -1.88 3.68 -2.00
CA LYS A 92 -3.30 3.60 -2.38
C LYS A 92 -4.02 2.48 -1.64
N GLN A 93 -3.39 1.31 -1.54
CA GLN A 93 -3.92 0.17 -0.78
C GLN A 93 -3.95 0.46 0.73
N LEU A 94 -2.93 1.14 1.28
CA LEU A 94 -2.93 1.60 2.67
C LEU A 94 -4.11 2.52 2.96
N ARG A 95 -4.38 3.49 2.07
CA ARG A 95 -5.53 4.40 2.19
C ARG A 95 -6.85 3.63 2.14
N ARG A 96 -7.00 2.69 1.20
CA ARG A 96 -8.22 1.87 1.08
C ARG A 96 -8.45 1.02 2.33
N ARG A 97 -7.41 0.37 2.86
CA ARG A 97 -7.51 -0.41 4.10
C ARG A 97 -7.79 0.47 5.32
N LYS A 98 -7.16 1.65 5.43
CA LYS A 98 -7.47 2.62 6.49
C LYS A 98 -8.95 3.03 6.47
N ARG A 99 -9.52 3.26 5.29
CA ARG A 99 -10.95 3.52 5.13
C ARG A 99 -11.79 2.32 5.53
N ALA A 100 -11.45 1.12 5.08
CA ALA A 100 -12.19 -0.11 5.42
C ALA A 100 -12.20 -0.42 6.94
N LEU A 101 -11.12 -0.09 7.67
CA LEU A 101 -11.09 -0.21 9.13
C LEU A 101 -11.97 0.82 9.83
N ARG A 102 -12.06 2.04 9.29
CA ARG A 102 -12.97 3.08 9.79
C ARG A 102 -14.43 2.75 9.49
N ASP A 103 -14.74 2.23 8.31
CA ASP A 103 -16.08 1.82 7.90
C ASP A 103 -16.57 0.53 8.60
N ASN A 104 -15.68 -0.25 9.21
CA ASN A 104 -16.07 -1.37 10.09
C ASN A 104 -16.51 -0.93 11.49
N LYS A 105 -16.62 0.38 11.76
CA LYS A 105 -17.56 0.86 12.78
C LYS A 105 -18.95 0.70 12.16
N PRO A 106 -19.85 -0.12 12.73
CA PRO A 106 -21.11 -0.47 12.09
C PRO A 106 -21.90 0.81 11.82
N ILE A 107 -22.03 1.19 10.55
CA ILE A 107 -23.25 1.89 10.15
C ILE A 107 -24.34 0.84 10.32
N GLY A 108 -25.24 1.13 11.27
CA GLY A 108 -26.40 0.30 11.56
C GLY A 108 -27.21 -0.01 10.29
N PRO A 109 -28.05 -1.05 10.35
CA PRO A 109 -28.75 -1.61 9.20
C PRO A 109 -29.89 -0.68 8.78
N VAL A 110 -29.60 0.43 8.09
CA VAL A 110 -30.66 1.38 7.67
C VAL A 110 -30.37 2.06 6.33
N LYS A 111 -29.70 1.36 5.39
CA LYS A 111 -29.55 1.87 4.01
C LYS A 111 -29.93 0.88 2.90
N ASP A 112 -30.63 -0.20 3.25
CA ASP A 112 -31.31 -1.07 2.27
C ASP A 112 -32.78 -0.69 2.04
N ALA A 113 -33.36 0.23 2.83
CA ALA A 113 -34.75 0.64 2.68
C ALA A 113 -34.97 1.67 1.55
N LEU A 114 -33.98 2.50 1.19
CA LEU A 114 -34.17 3.59 0.23
C LEU A 114 -33.96 3.21 -1.25
N LEU A 115 -33.41 2.02 -1.55
CA LEU A 115 -33.17 1.59 -2.93
C LEU A 115 -34.38 0.88 -3.57
N ARG A 116 -35.46 0.64 -2.83
CA ARG A 116 -36.65 -0.07 -3.34
C ARG A 116 -37.85 0.82 -3.69
N GLU A 117 -37.89 2.08 -3.21
CA GLU A 117 -39.01 3.02 -3.47
C GLU A 117 -38.70 4.12 -4.50
N GLY A 118 -37.67 3.93 -5.35
CA GLY A 118 -37.25 4.93 -6.34
C GLY A 118 -37.71 4.69 -7.78
N LEU A 119 -38.56 3.71 -8.07
CA LEU A 119 -38.88 3.32 -9.46
C LEU A 119 -40.34 3.50 -9.90
N HIS A 120 -41.15 4.34 -9.24
CA HIS A 120 -42.50 4.67 -9.73
C HIS A 120 -42.80 6.18 -9.65
N MET A 121 -42.53 6.90 -10.75
CA MET A 121 -43.21 8.11 -11.28
C MET A 121 -42.20 8.89 -12.13
N GLY A 122 -42.43 9.25 -13.39
CA GLY A 122 -43.50 8.99 -14.34
C GLY A 122 -43.02 9.54 -15.68
N THR A 123 -43.19 8.78 -16.76
CA THR A 123 -43.09 9.32 -18.11
C THR A 123 -44.51 9.48 -18.62
N GLU A 124 -45.12 10.62 -18.29
CA GLU A 124 -46.27 11.12 -19.03
C GLU A 124 -45.93 12.48 -19.65
N ARG A 125 -46.18 12.53 -20.97
CA ARG A 125 -46.35 13.71 -21.85
C ARG A 125 -45.05 14.41 -22.28
N LYS A 126 -44.85 14.69 -23.57
CA LYS A 126 -45.79 15.30 -24.53
C LYS A 126 -45.45 14.92 -25.96
#